data_AF-A0A5N7SRC8-F1
#
_entry.id   AF-A0A5N7SRC8-F1
#
_cell.length_a   1.000
_cell.length_b   1.000
_cell.length_c   1.000
_cell.angle_alpha   90.00
_cell.angle_beta   90.00
_cell.angle_gamma   90.00
#
_symmetry.space_group_name_H-M   'P 1'
#
loop_
_entity.id
_entity.type
_entity.pdbx_description
1 polymer ?
#
loop_
_entity_poly.entity_id
_entity_poly.type
_entity_poly.pdbx_seq_one_letter_code
_entity_poly.pdbx_strand_id
1 'polypeptide(L)'
;MNTYPIRTPVELVKILGERIRHRRLAANLTQAYLADKALVSRRALAQLESGGGSNLVTLASVLKALGLENQLVQLIPAPSVSPMAMLNLGMSNRRRATARKQ
;
A
#
# COMPACT_ATOMS: atom_id res chain seq x y z
N MET A 1 28.10 -0.67 5.71
CA MET A 1 27.19 -1.80 6.00
C MET A 1 25.82 -1.24 6.35
N ASN A 2 24.81 -1.47 5.51
CA ASN A 2 23.47 -0.98 5.79
C ASN A 2 22.73 -2.00 6.67
N THR A 3 22.87 -1.87 7.99
CA THR A 3 22.22 -2.72 8.99
C THR A 3 20.77 -2.30 9.18
N TYR A 4 19.90 -2.65 8.23
CA TYR A 4 18.48 -2.68 8.54
C TYR A 4 18.23 -3.89 9.46
N PRO A 5 17.78 -3.70 10.71
CA PRO A 5 17.32 -4.84 11.50
C PRO A 5 16.18 -5.52 10.72
N ILE A 6 16.26 -6.84 10.56
CA ILE A 6 15.19 -7.64 9.97
C ILE A 6 14.01 -7.53 10.91
N ARG A 7 13.06 -6.65 10.60
CA ARG A 7 11.84 -6.46 11.38
C ARG A 7 10.90 -7.61 11.14
N THR A 8 10.34 -8.15 12.21
CA THR A 8 9.25 -9.12 12.13
C THR A 8 7.98 -8.46 11.57
N PRO A 9 7.07 -9.24 10.96
CA PRO A 9 5.78 -8.71 10.54
C PRO A 9 5.02 -7.99 11.67
N VAL A 10 5.13 -8.50 12.90
CA VAL A 10 4.49 -7.90 14.09
C VAL A 10 5.05 -6.51 14.37
N GLU A 11 6.38 -6.34 14.31
CA GLU A 11 7.02 -5.03 14.49
C GLU A 11 6.62 -4.05 13.39
N LEU A 12 6.52 -4.50 12.13
CA LEU A 12 6.09 -3.66 11.02
C LEU A 12 4.66 -3.15 11.22
N VAL A 13 3.73 -4.03 11.63
CA VAL A 13 2.33 -3.64 11.89
C VAL A 13 2.23 -2.69 13.08
N LYS A 14 3.03 -2.89 14.13
CA LYS A 14 3.10 -1.98 15.28
C LYS A 14 3.54 -0.57 14.87
N ILE A 15 4.60 -0.47 14.07
CA ILE A 15 5.11 0.81 13.58
C ILE A 15 4.08 1.51 12.68
N LEU A 16 3.38 0.75 11.83
CA LEU A 16 2.28 1.30 11.02
C LEU A 16 1.13 1.82 11.91
N GLY A 17 0.71 1.05 12.91
CA GLY A 17 -0.33 1.45 13.86
C GLY A 17 0.01 2.75 14.60
N GLU A 18 1.24 2.86 15.11
CA GLU A 18 1.73 4.06 15.78
C GLU A 18 1.74 5.28 14.85
N ARG A 19 2.16 5.10 13.59
CA ARG A 19 2.11 6.17 12.58
C ARG A 19 0.68 6.63 12.28
N ILE A 20 -0.27 5.71 12.17
CA ILE A 20 -1.69 6.02 11.97
C ILE A 20 -2.22 6.81 13.17
N ARG A 21 -1.91 6.36 14.40
CA ARG A 21 -2.26 7.07 15.64
C ARG A 21 -1.70 8.49 15.66
N HIS A 22 -0.44 8.69 15.28
CA HIS A 22 0.18 10.01 15.21
C HIS A 22 -0.52 10.91 14.19
N ARG A 23 -0.85 10.39 13.00
CA ARG A 23 -1.61 11.14 11.99
C ARG A 23 -2.99 11.54 12.49
N ARG A 24 -3.71 10.64 13.18
CA ARG A 24 -5.00 10.97 13.81
C ARG A 24 -4.87 12.09 14.83
N LEU A 25 -3.87 12.00 15.73
CA LEU A 25 -3.63 13.01 16.77
C LEU A 25 -3.23 14.36 16.18
N ALA A 26 -2.37 14.37 15.14
CA ALA A 26 -2.00 15.59 14.43
C ALA A 26 -3.20 16.27 13.73
N ALA A 27 -4.21 15.49 13.35
CA ALA A 27 -5.48 15.98 12.83
C ALA A 27 -6.50 16.34 13.93
N ASN A 28 -6.13 16.28 15.22
CA ASN A 28 -7.00 16.53 16.38
C ASN A 28 -8.27 15.67 16.42
N LEU A 29 -8.22 14.44 15.91
CA LEU A 29 -9.37 13.54 15.87
C LEU A 29 -9.37 12.57 17.06
N THR A 30 -10.53 12.35 17.67
CA THR A 30 -10.70 11.26 18.63
C THR A 30 -10.77 9.92 17.90
N GLN A 31 -10.48 8.81 18.58
CA GLN A 31 -10.69 7.47 18.00
C GLN A 31 -12.17 7.25 17.65
N ALA A 32 -13.10 7.70 18.48
CA ALA A 32 -14.53 7.54 18.22
C ALA A 32 -14.95 8.26 16.92
N TYR A 33 -14.51 9.51 16.76
CA TYR A 33 -14.82 10.31 15.58
C TYR A 33 -14.20 9.74 14.30
N LEU A 34 -12.91 9.34 14.34
CA LEU A 34 -12.28 8.73 13.17
C LEU A 34 -12.91 7.39 12.81
N ALA A 35 -13.25 6.57 13.81
CA ALA A 35 -13.89 5.28 13.57
C ALA A 35 -15.25 5.45 12.90
N ASP A 36 -16.06 6.40 13.36
CA ASP A 36 -17.34 6.75 12.74
C ASP A 36 -17.16 7.24 11.29
N LYS A 37 -16.24 8.19 11.06
CA LYS A 37 -15.89 8.69 9.72
C LYS A 37 -15.41 7.59 8.78
N ALA A 38 -14.70 6.59 9.30
CA ALA A 38 -14.18 5.45 8.55
C ALA A 38 -15.18 4.28 8.43
N LEU A 39 -16.37 4.38 9.03
CA LEU A 39 -17.37 3.30 9.08
C LEU A 39 -16.80 1.98 9.64
N VAL A 40 -16.01 2.09 10.72
CA VAL A 40 -15.43 0.95 11.44
C VAL A 40 -15.74 1.05 12.92
N SER A 41 -15.66 -0.07 13.65
CA SER A 41 -15.81 -0.01 15.10
C SER A 41 -14.63 0.70 15.76
N ARG A 42 -14.90 1.44 16.85
CA ARG A 42 -13.83 2.05 17.67
C ARG A 42 -12.79 1.02 18.14
N ARG A 43 -13.23 -0.20 18.44
CA ARG A 43 -12.34 -1.32 18.82
C ARG A 43 -11.39 -1.69 17.68
N ALA A 44 -11.89 -1.80 16.44
CA ALA A 44 -11.07 -2.11 15.28
C ALA A 44 -10.02 -1.02 15.03
N LEU A 45 -10.40 0.26 15.15
CA LEU A 45 -9.44 1.36 15.06
C LEU A 45 -8.38 1.31 16.18
N ALA A 46 -8.79 1.03 17.42
CA ALA A 46 -7.85 0.92 18.53
C ALA A 46 -6.85 -0.23 18.35
N GLN A 47 -7.31 -1.38 17.84
CA GLN A 47 -6.47 -2.54 17.52
C GLN A 47 -5.51 -2.23 16.36
N LEU A 48 -5.98 -1.53 15.34
CA LEU A 48 -5.13 -1.06 14.24
C LEU A 48 -4.03 -0.12 14.76
N GLU A 49 -4.38 0.87 15.58
CA GLU A 49 -3.43 1.84 16.14
C GLU A 49 -2.42 1.23 17.12
N SER A 50 -2.77 0.12 17.79
CA SER A 50 -1.87 -0.58 18.71
C SER A 50 -0.97 -1.61 18.04
N GLY A 51 -1.16 -1.86 16.73
CA GLY A 51 -0.43 -2.90 16.02
C GLY A 51 -0.99 -4.31 16.20
N GLY A 52 -2.19 -4.45 16.78
CA GLY A 52 -2.86 -5.74 16.98
C GLY A 52 -3.43 -6.36 15.69
N GLY A 53 -3.14 -5.78 14.53
CA GLY A 53 -3.62 -6.22 13.22
C GLY A 53 -5.00 -5.66 12.85
N SER A 54 -5.27 -5.65 11.55
CA SER A 54 -6.60 -5.36 10.99
C SER A 54 -6.65 -5.95 9.57
N ASN A 55 -7.84 -6.13 9.00
CA ASN A 55 -7.94 -6.49 7.59
C ASN A 55 -7.63 -5.29 6.67
N LEU A 56 -7.33 -5.55 5.41
CA LEU A 56 -6.99 -4.50 4.42
C LEU A 56 -8.11 -3.48 4.21
N VAL A 57 -9.38 -3.89 4.31
CA VAL A 57 -10.53 -2.99 4.14
C VAL A 57 -10.60 -1.97 5.28
N THR A 58 -10.43 -2.40 6.53
CA THR A 58 -10.36 -1.52 7.70
C THR A 58 -9.21 -0.52 7.58
N LEU A 59 -8.02 -0.99 7.18
CA LEU A 59 -6.88 -0.11 6.93
C LEU A 59 -7.21 0.93 5.84
N ALA A 60 -7.78 0.49 4.72
CA ALA A 60 -8.15 1.37 3.62
C ALA A 60 -9.18 2.43 4.02
N SER A 61 -10.23 2.04 4.75
CA SER A 61 -11.26 2.95 5.23
C SER A 61 -10.69 4.00 6.18
N VAL A 62 -9.81 3.61 7.11
CA VAL A 62 -9.17 4.53 8.06
C VAL A 62 -8.22 5.49 7.34
N LEU A 63 -7.38 5.00 6.43
CA LEU A 63 -6.46 5.86 5.66
C LEU A 63 -7.22 6.83 4.75
N LYS A 64 -8.30 6.39 4.10
CA LYS A 64 -9.20 7.28 3.34
C LYS A 64 -9.84 8.35 4.24
N ALA A 65 -10.32 7.98 5.42
CA ALA A 65 -10.89 8.95 6.37
C ALA A 65 -9.86 9.98 6.87
N LEU A 66 -8.55 9.64 6.83
CA LEU A 66 -7.42 10.53 7.11
C LEU A 66 -6.90 11.29 5.87
N GLY A 67 -7.45 11.06 4.67
CA GLY A 67 -6.98 11.68 3.43
C GLY A 67 -5.65 11.11 2.89
N LEU A 68 -5.35 9.85 3.21
CA LEU A 68 -4.10 9.16 2.87
C LEU A 68 -4.32 8.02 1.85
N GLU A 69 -5.46 7.98 1.15
CA GLU A 69 -5.82 6.94 0.19
C GLU A 69 -4.80 6.80 -0.95
N ASN A 70 -4.25 7.91 -1.43
CA ASN A 70 -3.24 7.90 -2.49
C ASN A 70 -1.94 7.22 -2.03
N GLN A 71 -1.54 7.44 -0.77
CA GLN A 71 -0.35 6.81 -0.20
C GLN A 71 -0.53 5.31 -0.01
N LEU A 72 -1.76 4.87 0.29
CA LEU A 72 -2.07 3.43 0.39
C LEU A 72 -1.89 2.73 -0.96
N VAL A 73 -2.40 3.33 -2.05
CA VAL A 73 -2.26 2.76 -3.40
C VAL A 73 -0.80 2.73 -3.85
N GLN A 74 0.00 3.71 -3.43
CA GLN A 74 1.43 3.78 -3.75
C GLN A 74 2.33 2.89 -2.86
N LEU A 75 1.77 2.22 -1.85
CA LEU A 75 2.54 1.39 -0.93
C LEU A 75 3.23 0.22 -1.65
N ILE A 76 2.58 -0.31 -2.69
CA ILE A 76 3.14 -1.31 -3.60
C ILE A 76 3.01 -0.73 -5.02
N PRO A 77 4.06 -0.08 -5.56
CA PRO A 77 3.99 0.52 -6.88
C PRO A 77 3.76 -0.55 -7.95
N ALA A 78 2.99 -0.20 -8.98
CA ALA A 78 2.84 -1.06 -10.14
C ALA A 78 4.23 -1.33 -10.78
N PRO A 79 4.47 -2.53 -11.31
CA PRO A 79 5.73 -2.84 -11.97
C PRO A 79 5.95 -1.87 -13.12
N SER A 80 7.04 -1.11 -13.09
CA SER A 80 7.43 -0.28 -14.21
C SER A 80 7.96 -1.18 -15.33
N VAL A 81 7.44 -1.00 -16.55
CA VAL A 81 7.99 -1.67 -17.72
C VAL A 81 9.37 -1.05 -17.95
N SER A 82 10.44 -1.83 -17.72
CA SER A 82 11.80 -1.37 -18.01
C SER A 82 11.86 -0.92 -19.48
N PRO A 83 12.54 0.19 -19.82
CA PRO A 83 12.79 0.57 -21.21
C PRO A 83 13.34 -0.57 -22.06
N MET A 84 14.17 -1.44 -21.46
CA MET A 84 14.70 -2.64 -22.11
C MET A 84 13.62 -3.69 -22.38
N ALA A 85 12.64 -3.84 -21.48
CA ALA A 85 11.50 -4.73 -21.68
C ALA A 85 10.60 -4.24 -22.82
N MET A 86 10.42 -2.91 -22.98
CA MET A 86 9.69 -2.35 -24.12
C MET A 86 10.42 -2.59 -25.46
N LEU A 87 11.75 -2.46 -25.48
CA LEU A 87 12.55 -2.77 -26.67
C LEU A 87 12.46 -4.26 -27.05
N ASN A 88 12.49 -5.17 -26.07
CA ASN A 88 12.36 -6.61 -26.31
C ASN A 88 10.96 -7.01 -26.82
N LEU A 89 9.90 -6.34 -26.37
CA LEU A 89 8.54 -6.55 -26.89
C LEU A 89 8.39 -6.05 -28.33
N GLY A 90 9.09 -4.98 -28.71
CA GLY A 90 9.15 -4.50 -30.11
C GLY A 90 9.94 -5.41 -31.06
N MET A 91 10.91 -6.17 -30.55
CA MET A 91 11.75 -7.09 -31.32
C MET A 91 11.05 -8.41 -31.68
N SER A 92 9.97 -8.77 -30.98
CA SER A 92 9.23 -10.03 -31.19
C SER A 92 8.32 -10.02 -32.44
N ASN A 93 8.08 -8.84 -33.04
CA ASN A 93 7.18 -8.68 -34.19
C ASN A 93 7.87 -8.72 -35.57
N ARG A 94 9.11 -9.24 -35.67
CA ARG A 94 9.71 -9.54 -36.99
C ARG A 94 8.97 -10.71 -37.63
N ARG A 95 7.86 -10.41 -38.32
CA ARG A 95 7.28 -11.29 -39.33
C ARG A 95 8.35 -11.53 -40.41
N ARG A 96 8.92 -12.73 -40.43
CA ARG A 96 9.73 -13.20 -41.55
C ARG A 96 8.83 -13.21 -42.79
N ALA A 97 9.20 -12.46 -43.83
CA ALA A 97 8.60 -12.66 -45.13
C ALA A 97 8.94 -14.08 -45.59
N THR A 98 7.94 -14.94 -45.74
CA THR A 98 8.12 -16.24 -46.38
C THR A 98 8.27 -16.00 -47.88
N ALA A 99 9.36 -16.51 -48.45
CA ALA A 99 9.60 -16.43 -49.89
C ALA A 99 8.46 -17.13 -50.65
N ARG A 100 7.85 -16.44 -51.60
CA ARG A 100 6.84 -17.01 -52.50
C ARG A 100 7.54 -17.91 -53.50
N LYS A 101 7.31 -19.22 -53.42
CA LYS A 101 7.84 -20.22 -54.35
C LYS A 101 7.01 -20.16 -55.64
N GLN A 102 7.67 -19.99 -56.79
CA GLN A 102 7.11 -20.31 -58.11
C GLN A 102 7.21 -21.82 -58.34
#